data_AF-A0A3M1S9F2-F1
#
_entry.id   AF-A0A3M1S9F2-F1
#
_cell.length_a   1.000
_cell.length_b   1.000
_cell.length_c   1.000
_cell.angle_alpha   90.00
_cell.angle_beta   90.00
_cell.angle_gamma   90.00
#
_symmetry.space_group_name_H-M   'P 1'
#
loop_
_entity.id
_entity.type
_entity.pdbx_description
1 polymer ?
#
loop_
_entity_poly.entity_id
_entity_poly.type
_entity_poly.pdbx_seq_one_letter_code
_entity_poly.pdbx_strand_id
1 'polypeptide(L)'
;MFEFYCPNDHLLEAEPDEAGTQARCPICNAEFVIPSPPDVSGSAPATPAGAPPPAVETEPPSDPHADAWSDQPPAFQQETPVIHDAPGVAPAADELLHIRCPQGHILETPRDMLGQDAMCPHCGAVLRLRYESTEEYRAKRREEIERRERRRAQMWLQWAIFAAVFVVGGVLTLIVLAFARGR
;
A
#
# COMPACT_ATOMS: atom_id res chain seq x y z
N MET A 1 24.77 8.78 -10.75
CA MET A 1 23.66 7.84 -10.51
C MET A 1 22.69 8.48 -9.54
N PHE A 2 21.40 8.50 -9.87
CA PHE A 2 20.33 8.80 -8.92
C PHE A 2 19.18 7.81 -9.13
N GLU A 3 18.44 7.57 -8.05
CA GLU A 3 17.28 6.67 -8.05
C GLU A 3 16.01 7.47 -8.30
N PHE A 4 15.09 6.91 -9.10
CA PHE A 4 13.77 7.48 -9.33
C PHE A 4 12.74 6.38 -9.62
N TYR A 5 11.46 6.72 -9.57
CA TYR A 5 10.37 5.79 -9.83
C TYR A 5 9.75 6.03 -11.20
N CYS A 6 9.45 4.96 -11.93
CA CYS A 6 8.63 5.05 -13.13
C CYS A 6 7.15 5.32 -12.77
N PRO A 7 6.27 5.68 -13.74
CA PRO A 7 4.84 5.93 -13.48
C PRO A 7 4.07 4.75 -12.88
N ASN A 8 4.65 3.54 -12.93
CA ASN A 8 4.08 2.31 -12.37
C ASN A 8 4.81 1.84 -11.09
N ASP A 9 5.51 2.75 -10.39
CA ASP A 9 6.14 2.50 -9.08
C ASP A 9 7.26 1.43 -9.08
N HIS A 10 8.05 1.37 -10.16
CA HIS A 10 9.29 0.58 -10.17
C HIS A 10 10.50 1.49 -9.96
N LEU A 11 11.38 1.10 -9.03
CA LEU A 11 12.64 1.78 -8.75
C LEU A 11 13.63 1.56 -9.89
N LEU A 12 14.15 2.64 -10.46
CA LEU A 12 15.14 2.65 -11.54
C LEU A 12 16.30 3.57 -11.16
N GLU A 13 17.45 3.31 -11.76
CA GLU A 13 18.65 4.13 -11.62
C GLU A 13 19.00 4.75 -12.97
N ALA A 14 19.38 6.03 -12.97
CA ALA A 14 19.86 6.74 -14.15
C ALA A 14 21.08 7.62 -13.83
N GLU A 15 21.82 7.99 -14.87
CA GLU A 15 22.88 8.98 -14.78
C GLU A 15 22.32 10.42 -14.86
N PRO A 16 22.97 11.41 -14.23
CA PRO A 16 22.49 12.80 -14.23
C PRO A 16 22.34 13.38 -15.65
N ASP A 17 23.19 12.92 -16.57
CA ASP A 17 23.20 13.37 -17.97
C ASP A 17 22.01 12.82 -18.77
N GLU A 18 21.31 11.80 -18.25
CA GLU A 18 20.10 11.23 -18.86
C GLU A 18 18.83 11.97 -18.43
N ALA A 19 18.91 12.88 -17.46
CA ALA A 19 17.79 13.69 -17.02
C ALA A 19 17.16 14.46 -18.19
N GLY A 20 15.84 14.39 -18.32
CA GLY A 20 15.11 14.98 -19.43
C GLY A 20 15.06 14.13 -20.71
N THR A 21 15.73 12.98 -20.75
CA THR A 21 15.67 12.05 -21.89
C THR A 21 14.47 11.11 -21.77
N GLN A 22 13.87 10.72 -22.90
CA GLN A 22 12.80 9.72 -22.94
C GLN A 22 13.38 8.31 -22.76
N ALA A 23 12.84 7.54 -21.81
CA ALA A 23 13.25 6.18 -21.50
C ALA A 23 12.05 5.22 -21.45
N ARG A 24 12.33 3.92 -21.50
CA ARG A 24 11.35 2.84 -21.34
C ARG A 24 11.68 2.00 -20.11
N CYS A 25 10.69 1.76 -19.26
CA CYS A 25 10.87 0.92 -18.08
C CYS A 25 11.07 -0.55 -18.50
N PRO A 26 12.14 -1.25 -18.07
CA PRO A 26 12.36 -2.65 -18.43
C PRO A 26 11.37 -3.62 -17.76
N ILE A 27 10.66 -3.19 -16.71
CA ILE A 27 9.75 -4.04 -15.94
C ILE A 27 8.32 -4.00 -16.49
N CYS A 28 7.82 -2.80 -16.82
CA CYS A 28 6.43 -2.62 -17.29
C CYS A 28 6.31 -2.03 -18.70
N ASN A 29 7.42 -1.71 -19.36
CA ASN A 29 7.49 -1.17 -20.73
C ASN A 29 6.80 0.20 -20.92
N ALA A 30 6.55 0.94 -19.85
CA ALA A 30 6.01 2.30 -19.92
C ALA A 30 7.07 3.29 -20.45
N GLU A 31 6.66 4.20 -21.33
CA GLU A 31 7.46 5.34 -21.81
C GLU A 31 7.29 6.53 -20.88
N PHE A 32 8.41 7.14 -20.47
CA PHE A 32 8.42 8.30 -19.58
C PHE A 32 9.69 9.14 -19.79
N VAL A 33 9.72 10.34 -19.21
CA VAL A 33 10.90 11.23 -19.20
C VAL A 33 11.60 11.13 -17.85
N ILE A 34 12.92 10.93 -17.84
CA ILE A 34 13.71 10.81 -16.61
C ILE A 34 13.68 12.16 -15.85
N PRO A 35 13.26 12.20 -14.58
CA PRO A 35 13.20 13.44 -13.81
C PRO A 35 14.61 13.93 -13.46
N SER A 36 14.81 15.25 -13.44
CA SER A 36 16.07 15.82 -12.95
C SER A 36 16.24 15.52 -11.45
N PRO A 37 17.44 15.13 -11.01
CA PRO A 37 17.70 14.96 -9.58
C PRO A 37 17.50 16.31 -8.86
N PRO A 38 17.01 16.30 -7.60
CA PRO A 38 16.92 17.52 -6.82
C PRO A 38 18.34 18.09 -6.61
N ASP A 39 18.59 19.29 -7.15
CA ASP A 39 19.86 19.97 -7.01
C ASP A 39 20.18 20.18 -5.52
N VAL A 40 21.16 19.42 -5.00
CA VAL A 40 21.83 19.74 -3.72
C VAL A 40 22.91 20.82 -3.88
N SER A 41 22.97 21.47 -5.05
CA SER A 41 23.95 22.51 -5.34
C SER A 41 23.30 23.88 -5.19
N GLY A 42 23.57 24.52 -4.05
CA GLY A 42 23.28 25.92 -3.82
C GLY A 42 23.96 26.79 -4.90
N SER A 43 23.16 27.25 -5.86
CA SER A 43 23.40 28.51 -6.56
C SER A 43 22.07 29.20 -6.76
N ALA A 44 22.10 30.49 -6.41
CA ALA A 44 20.97 31.39 -6.24
C ALA A 44 19.99 31.42 -7.44
N PRO A 45 18.72 31.78 -7.21
CA PRO A 45 17.76 31.99 -8.28
C PRO A 45 18.22 33.17 -9.14
N ALA A 46 18.62 32.89 -10.38
CA ALA A 46 18.71 33.91 -11.40
C ALA A 46 17.28 34.30 -11.80
N THR A 47 16.85 35.45 -11.30
CA THR A 47 15.66 36.20 -11.71
C THR A 47 15.60 36.33 -13.23
N PRO A 48 14.53 35.89 -13.92
CA PRO A 48 14.16 36.48 -15.19
C PRO A 48 13.28 37.70 -14.93
N ALA A 49 13.88 38.88 -15.13
CA ALA A 49 13.17 40.14 -15.18
C ALA A 49 12.42 40.26 -16.52
N GLY A 50 11.09 40.41 -16.44
CA GLY A 50 10.33 41.34 -17.27
C GLY A 50 10.12 41.01 -18.75
N ALA A 51 8.99 40.39 -19.06
CA ALA A 51 8.17 40.79 -20.21
C ALA A 51 6.68 40.63 -19.85
N PRO A 52 5.88 41.72 -19.82
CA PRO A 52 4.44 41.63 -19.60
C PRO A 52 3.72 40.99 -20.82
N PRO A 53 2.57 40.34 -20.60
CA PRO A 53 1.86 39.54 -21.60
C PRO A 53 1.18 40.42 -22.67
N PRO A 54 1.13 40.01 -23.95
CA PRO A 54 0.08 40.50 -24.85
C PRO A 54 -1.26 39.91 -24.39
N ALA A 55 -2.16 40.79 -23.98
CA ALA A 55 -3.57 40.50 -23.85
C ALA A 55 -4.09 40.08 -25.23
N VAL A 56 -4.55 38.83 -25.35
CA VAL A 56 -5.41 38.42 -26.46
C VAL A 56 -6.82 38.42 -25.93
N GLU A 57 -7.53 39.43 -26.40
CA GLU A 57 -8.94 39.69 -26.28
C GLU A 57 -9.74 38.56 -26.92
N THR A 58 -10.71 38.06 -26.17
CA THR A 58 -12.09 37.74 -26.57
C THR A 58 -12.32 37.15 -27.97
N GLU A 59 -12.75 35.89 -28.02
CA GLU A 59 -13.96 35.52 -28.78
C GLU A 59 -14.60 34.25 -28.17
N PRO A 60 -15.80 34.35 -27.57
CA PRO A 60 -16.64 33.18 -27.32
C PRO A 60 -17.25 32.73 -28.66
N PRO A 61 -17.15 31.45 -29.08
CA PRO A 61 -17.95 30.96 -30.18
C PRO A 61 -19.42 30.91 -29.73
N SER A 62 -20.16 31.94 -30.13
CA SER A 62 -21.61 31.95 -30.16
C SER A 62 -22.08 31.20 -31.40
N ASP A 63 -22.42 29.91 -31.24
CA ASP A 63 -23.26 29.20 -32.20
C ASP A 63 -24.64 28.94 -31.57
N PRO A 64 -25.69 29.65 -32.01
CA PRO A 64 -27.06 29.26 -31.75
C PRO A 64 -27.48 28.22 -32.79
N HIS A 65 -27.19 26.94 -32.55
CA HIS A 65 -27.91 25.87 -33.24
C HIS A 65 -29.09 25.39 -32.37
N ALA A 66 -30.12 26.23 -32.36
CA ALA A 66 -31.48 25.73 -32.33
C ALA A 66 -31.80 25.23 -33.75
N ASP A 67 -32.13 23.93 -33.86
CA ASP A 67 -33.12 23.34 -34.75
C ASP A 67 -32.89 21.82 -34.73
N ALA A 68 -33.67 21.10 -33.92
CA ALA A 68 -34.88 20.45 -34.41
C ALA A 68 -34.56 19.27 -35.33
N TRP A 69 -34.09 18.18 -34.72
CA TRP A 69 -34.32 16.83 -35.23
C TRP A 69 -35.07 16.04 -34.17
N SER A 70 -36.39 16.11 -34.29
CA SER A 70 -37.27 15.03 -33.89
C SER A 70 -36.82 13.79 -34.64
N ASP A 71 -36.24 12.82 -33.94
CA ASP A 71 -36.47 11.42 -34.25
C ASP A 71 -36.15 10.59 -33.02
N GLN A 72 -37.21 9.98 -32.51
CA GLN A 72 -37.22 9.06 -31.40
C GLN A 72 -36.82 7.68 -31.92
N PRO A 73 -35.66 7.11 -31.53
CA PRO A 73 -35.41 5.70 -31.73
C PRO A 73 -36.22 4.88 -30.70
N PRO A 74 -36.67 3.67 -31.09
CA PRO A 74 -37.70 2.92 -30.39
C PRO A 74 -37.25 2.48 -28.99
N ALA A 75 -38.24 2.36 -28.11
CA ALA A 75 -38.11 1.74 -26.80
C ALA A 75 -37.43 0.37 -26.93
N PHE A 76 -36.14 0.32 -26.57
CA PHE A 76 -35.53 -0.93 -26.16
C PHE A 76 -36.28 -1.37 -24.90
N GLN A 77 -37.12 -2.38 -25.07
CA GLN A 77 -37.65 -3.14 -23.96
C GLN A 77 -36.45 -3.71 -23.20
N GLN A 78 -36.07 -3.03 -22.13
CA GLN A 78 -35.27 -3.64 -21.08
C GLN A 78 -36.16 -4.72 -20.47
N GLU A 79 -36.06 -5.94 -20.98
CA GLU A 79 -36.37 -7.13 -20.21
C GLU A 79 -35.47 -7.05 -18.98
N THR A 80 -36.04 -6.51 -17.91
CA THR A 80 -35.53 -6.66 -16.56
C THR A 80 -35.47 -8.16 -16.31
N PRO A 81 -34.30 -8.77 -16.07
CA PRO A 81 -34.27 -10.14 -15.59
C PRO A 81 -34.97 -10.12 -14.24
N VAL A 82 -36.16 -10.72 -14.22
CA VAL A 82 -36.94 -10.99 -13.02
C VAL A 82 -36.07 -11.87 -12.14
N ILE A 83 -35.41 -11.25 -11.15
CA ILE A 83 -34.78 -11.96 -10.06
C ILE A 83 -35.91 -12.71 -9.37
N HIS A 84 -35.91 -14.01 -9.57
CA HIS A 84 -36.83 -14.91 -8.90
C HIS A 84 -36.56 -14.81 -7.40
N ASP A 85 -37.57 -14.38 -6.66
CA ASP A 85 -37.68 -14.61 -5.23
C ASP A 85 -37.49 -16.10 -4.95
N ALA A 86 -36.34 -16.45 -4.35
CA ALA A 86 -36.11 -17.71 -3.68
C ALA A 86 -35.77 -17.43 -2.21
N PRO A 87 -36.31 -18.24 -1.28
CA PRO A 87 -36.53 -17.81 0.09
C PRO A 87 -35.24 -17.82 0.91
N GLY A 88 -35.00 -16.72 1.62
CA GLY A 88 -34.44 -16.71 2.97
C GLY A 88 -33.25 -17.63 3.24
N VAL A 89 -32.10 -17.33 2.66
CA VAL A 89 -30.84 -17.56 3.36
C VAL A 89 -30.37 -16.18 3.78
N ALA A 90 -30.52 -15.87 5.08
CA ALA A 90 -29.94 -14.66 5.64
C ALA A 90 -28.45 -14.63 5.25
N PRO A 91 -27.97 -13.60 4.53
CA PRO A 91 -26.54 -13.50 4.27
C PRO A 91 -25.88 -13.39 5.64
N ALA A 92 -25.00 -14.34 5.94
CA ALA A 92 -24.12 -14.24 7.07
C ALA A 92 -23.41 -12.90 6.94
N ALA A 93 -23.70 -12.01 7.88
CA ALA A 93 -23.29 -10.61 7.94
C ALA A 93 -21.98 -10.34 7.21
N ASP A 94 -22.06 -9.43 6.24
CA ASP A 94 -20.96 -8.79 5.55
C ASP A 94 -19.88 -8.37 6.55
N GLU A 95 -18.83 -9.19 6.69
CA GLU A 95 -17.60 -8.80 7.39
C GLU A 95 -16.92 -7.75 6.51
N LEU A 96 -17.32 -6.49 6.70
CA LEU A 96 -16.81 -5.31 6.00
C LEU A 96 -15.35 -5.11 6.38
N LEU A 97 -14.47 -5.42 5.43
CA LEU A 97 -13.03 -5.31 5.64
C LEU A 97 -12.57 -3.91 5.26
N HIS A 98 -11.83 -3.31 6.17
CA HIS A 98 -11.21 -2.01 5.98
C HIS A 98 -9.83 -2.20 5.33
N ILE A 99 -9.71 -1.76 4.09
CA ILE A 99 -8.48 -1.90 3.30
C ILE A 99 -7.88 -0.51 3.10
N ARG A 100 -6.60 -0.35 3.48
CA ARG A 100 -5.87 0.91 3.27
C ARG A 100 -5.26 0.96 1.88
N CYS A 101 -5.60 2.01 1.14
CA CYS A 101 -4.93 2.42 -0.09
C CYS A 101 -3.48 2.87 0.20
N PRO A 102 -2.51 2.73 -0.73
CA PRO A 102 -1.15 3.27 -0.59
C PRO A 102 -1.11 4.77 -0.29
N GLN A 103 -2.13 5.51 -0.71
CA GLN A 103 -2.28 6.95 -0.43
C GLN A 103 -2.92 7.24 0.94
N GLY A 104 -3.24 6.21 1.73
CA GLY A 104 -3.75 6.35 3.10
C GLY A 104 -5.28 6.31 3.27
N HIS A 105 -6.06 6.27 2.18
CA HIS A 105 -7.53 6.18 2.25
C HIS A 105 -8.01 4.82 2.76
N ILE A 106 -9.10 4.82 3.54
CA ILE A 106 -9.75 3.62 4.06
C ILE A 106 -10.91 3.30 3.13
N LEU A 107 -10.92 2.09 2.56
CA LEU A 107 -12.00 1.60 1.71
C LEU A 107 -12.72 0.46 2.42
N GLU A 108 -14.03 0.57 2.53
CA GLU A 108 -14.90 -0.51 3.02
C GLU A 108 -15.21 -1.42 1.85
N THR A 109 -14.77 -2.68 1.94
CA THR A 109 -15.03 -3.68 0.90
C THR A 109 -15.51 -4.98 1.52
N PRO A 110 -16.59 -5.57 0.98
CA PRO A 110 -17.08 -6.85 1.47
C PRO A 110 -16.08 -7.96 1.11
N ARG A 111 -16.04 -8.99 1.96
CA ARG A 111 -15.11 -10.13 1.84
C ARG A 111 -15.22 -10.86 0.51
N ASP A 112 -16.40 -10.88 -0.12
CA ASP A 112 -16.64 -11.51 -1.42
C ASP A 112 -15.89 -10.84 -2.59
N MET A 113 -15.42 -9.60 -2.43
CA MET A 113 -14.65 -8.90 -3.47
C MET A 113 -13.12 -9.01 -3.28
N LEU A 114 -12.65 -9.73 -2.26
CA LEU A 114 -11.23 -9.99 -2.07
C LEU A 114 -10.65 -10.78 -3.26
N GLY A 115 -9.52 -10.32 -3.79
CA GLY A 115 -8.82 -10.91 -4.92
C GLY A 115 -9.07 -10.23 -6.27
N GLN A 116 -10.02 -9.29 -6.34
CA GLN A 116 -10.25 -8.44 -7.51
C GLN A 116 -9.45 -7.14 -7.43
N ASP A 117 -9.18 -6.55 -8.59
CA ASP A 117 -8.57 -5.24 -8.70
C ASP A 117 -9.69 -4.19 -8.55
N ALA A 118 -9.62 -3.36 -7.51
CA ALA A 118 -10.58 -2.30 -7.27
C ALA A 118 -9.91 -0.93 -7.35
N MET A 119 -10.62 0.03 -7.94
CA MET A 119 -10.14 1.39 -8.05
C MET A 119 -10.58 2.20 -6.82
N CYS A 120 -9.63 2.84 -6.15
CA CYS A 120 -9.95 3.75 -5.06
C CYS A 120 -10.65 5.02 -5.62
N PRO A 121 -11.86 5.39 -5.15
CA PRO A 121 -12.56 6.57 -5.63
C PRO A 121 -11.90 7.90 -5.21
N HIS A 122 -11.03 7.86 -4.19
CA HIS A 122 -10.36 9.07 -3.70
C HIS A 122 -9.09 9.42 -4.47
N CYS A 123 -8.35 8.43 -4.97
CA CYS A 123 -7.06 8.67 -5.63
C CYS A 123 -6.90 7.97 -6.98
N GLY A 124 -7.89 7.21 -7.43
CA GLY A 124 -7.87 6.50 -8.72
C GLY A 124 -6.86 5.35 -8.81
N ALA A 125 -6.15 5.03 -7.71
CA ALA A 125 -5.16 3.96 -7.70
C ALA A 125 -5.86 2.59 -7.79
N VAL A 126 -5.35 1.72 -8.66
CA VAL A 126 -5.79 0.33 -8.80
C VAL A 126 -5.13 -0.50 -7.69
N LEU A 127 -5.93 -1.04 -6.78
CA LEU A 127 -5.46 -1.86 -5.67
C LEU A 127 -5.98 -3.28 -5.82
N ARG A 128 -5.09 -4.27 -5.76
CA ARG A 128 -5.46 -5.67 -5.52
C ARG A 128 -6.06 -5.76 -4.12
N LEU A 129 -7.33 -6.14 -4.00
CA LEU A 129 -8.00 -6.39 -2.72
C LEU A 129 -7.44 -7.68 -2.08
N ARG A 130 -6.20 -7.63 -1.58
CA ARG A 130 -5.55 -8.75 -0.90
C ARG A 130 -6.01 -8.82 0.55
N TYR A 131 -6.41 -10.01 1.01
CA TYR A 131 -6.79 -10.23 2.40
C TYR A 131 -5.67 -9.84 3.39
N GLU A 132 -4.40 -9.91 2.97
CA GLU A 132 -3.26 -9.53 3.82
C GLU A 132 -3.14 -8.02 4.10
N SER A 133 -3.81 -7.15 3.33
CA SER A 133 -3.80 -5.70 3.54
C SER A 133 -4.96 -5.19 4.39
N THR A 134 -5.87 -6.07 4.82
CA THR A 134 -6.97 -5.74 5.73
C THR A 134 -6.42 -5.36 7.11
N GLU A 135 -6.97 -4.30 7.71
CA GLU A 135 -6.53 -3.85 9.04
C GLU A 135 -6.71 -4.91 10.12
N GLU A 136 -7.79 -5.69 10.02
CA GLU A 136 -8.10 -6.77 10.95
C GLU A 136 -7.06 -7.88 10.90
N TYR A 137 -6.59 -8.25 9.71
CA TYR A 137 -5.49 -9.22 9.57
C TYR A 137 -4.20 -8.68 10.19
N ARG A 138 -3.89 -7.39 10.00
CA ARG A 138 -2.72 -6.75 10.62
C ARG A 138 -2.83 -6.66 12.15
N ALA A 139 -4.02 -6.39 12.69
CA ALA A 139 -4.27 -6.36 14.13
C ALA A 139 -4.11 -7.75 14.75
N LYS A 140 -4.75 -8.76 14.16
CA LYS A 140 -4.67 -10.16 14.62
C LYS A 140 -3.23 -10.69 14.54
N ARG A 141 -2.51 -10.36 13.48
CA ARG A 141 -1.10 -10.76 13.31
C ARG A 141 -0.18 -10.12 14.35
N ARG A 142 -0.41 -8.85 14.74
CA ARG A 142 0.34 -8.20 15.83
C ARG A 142 0.12 -8.90 17.16
N GLU A 143 -1.11 -9.26 17.47
CA GLU A 143 -1.43 -9.98 18.71
C GLU A 143 -0.77 -11.37 18.76
N GLU A 144 -0.75 -12.09 17.64
CA GLU A 144 -0.06 -13.39 17.56
C GLU A 144 1.45 -13.27 17.74
N ILE A 145 2.08 -12.24 17.17
CA ILE A 145 3.51 -11.96 17.36
C ILE A 145 3.79 -11.68 18.83
N GLU A 146 3.00 -10.82 19.47
CA GLU A 146 3.17 -10.49 20.89
C GLU A 146 3.02 -11.73 21.80
N ARG A 147 2.04 -12.61 21.51
CA ARG A 147 1.88 -13.88 22.25
C ARG A 147 3.10 -14.80 22.07
N ARG A 148 3.68 -14.87 20.87
CA ARG A 148 4.88 -15.69 20.60
C ARG A 148 6.11 -15.13 21.31
N GLU A 149 6.27 -13.80 21.34
CA GLU A 149 7.37 -13.15 22.05
C GLU A 149 7.30 -13.36 23.55
N ARG A 150 6.10 -13.25 24.15
CA ARG A 150 5.89 -13.56 25.58
C ARG A 150 6.28 -15.00 25.93
N ARG A 151 5.94 -15.98 25.07
CA ARG A 151 6.33 -17.39 25.27
C ARG A 151 7.84 -17.60 25.14
N ARG A 152 8.48 -16.96 24.15
CA ARG A 152 9.94 -17.06 23.96
C ARG A 152 10.71 -16.44 25.12
N ALA A 153 10.25 -15.30 25.64
CA ALA A 153 10.82 -14.66 26.82
C ALA A 153 10.72 -15.55 28.07
N GLN A 154 9.56 -16.19 28.30
CA GLN A 154 9.39 -17.13 29.41
C GLN A 154 10.30 -18.36 29.27
N MET A 155 10.42 -18.94 28.07
CA MET A 155 11.34 -20.05 27.83
C MET A 155 12.78 -19.64 28.08
N TRP A 156 13.23 -18.49 27.56
CA TRP A 156 14.58 -17.97 27.84
C TRP A 156 14.86 -17.79 29.34
N LEU A 157 13.89 -17.23 30.09
CA LEU A 157 14.01 -17.06 31.53
C LEU A 157 14.07 -18.41 32.27
N GLN A 158 13.23 -19.38 31.89
CA GLN A 158 13.27 -20.72 32.48
C GLN A 158 14.60 -21.43 32.23
N TRP A 159 15.13 -21.38 31.00
CA TRP A 159 16.44 -21.96 30.69
C TRP A 159 17.56 -21.31 31.51
N ALA A 160 17.54 -19.98 31.67
CA ALA A 160 18.51 -19.27 32.51
C ALA A 160 18.42 -19.69 33.99
N ILE A 161 17.20 -19.82 34.54
CA ILE A 161 16.99 -20.29 35.93
C ILE A 161 17.52 -21.71 36.12
N PHE A 162 17.21 -22.64 35.21
CA PHE A 162 17.72 -24.01 35.27
C PHE A 162 19.26 -24.06 35.24
N ALA A 163 19.88 -23.29 34.34
CA ALA A 163 21.33 -23.20 34.27
C ALA A 163 21.94 -22.67 35.58
N ALA A 164 21.36 -21.63 36.18
CA ALA A 164 21.81 -21.08 37.45
C ALA A 164 21.72 -22.10 38.60
N VAL A 165 20.60 -22.82 38.73
CA VAL A 165 20.41 -23.87 39.74
C VAL A 165 21.43 -25.00 39.55
N PHE A 166 21.70 -25.40 38.31
CA PHE A 166 22.68 -26.45 38.02
C PHE A 166 24.10 -26.03 38.40
N VAL A 167 24.51 -24.80 38.10
CA VAL A 167 25.83 -24.27 38.47
C VAL A 167 25.97 -24.17 39.99
N VAL A 168 25.01 -23.56 40.67
CA VAL A 168 25.06 -23.41 42.14
C VAL A 168 25.02 -24.77 42.84
N GLY A 169 24.14 -25.67 42.41
CA GLY A 169 24.06 -27.03 42.93
C GLY A 169 25.34 -27.82 42.70
N GLY A 170 25.94 -27.72 41.51
CA GLY A 170 27.21 -28.35 41.18
C GLY A 170 28.37 -27.85 42.05
N VAL A 171 28.48 -26.54 42.25
CA VAL A 171 29.50 -25.93 43.13
C VAL A 171 29.31 -26.38 44.58
N LEU A 172 28.08 -26.37 45.12
CA LEU A 172 27.80 -26.85 46.46
C LEU A 172 28.17 -28.34 46.62
N THR A 173 27.82 -29.16 45.62
CA THR A 173 28.14 -30.59 45.62
C THR A 173 29.65 -30.83 45.62
N LEU A 174 30.39 -30.07 44.81
CA LEU A 174 31.86 -30.14 44.78
C LEU A 174 32.50 -29.71 46.11
N ILE A 175 31.98 -28.64 46.75
CA ILE A 175 32.46 -28.18 48.05
C ILE A 175 32.26 -29.29 49.11
N VAL A 176 31.06 -29.88 49.18
CA VAL A 176 30.75 -30.96 50.13
C VAL A 176 31.65 -32.18 49.90
N LEU A 177 31.85 -32.59 48.63
CA LEU A 177 32.75 -33.68 48.28
C LEU A 177 34.21 -33.39 48.68
N ALA A 178 34.69 -32.17 48.46
CA ALA A 178 36.03 -31.75 48.86
C ALA A 178 36.22 -31.82 50.39
N PHE A 179 35.23 -31.35 51.15
CA PHE A 179 35.24 -31.45 52.63
C PHE A 179 35.15 -32.89 53.14
N ALA A 180 34.37 -33.75 52.48
CA ALA A 180 34.24 -35.15 52.86
C ALA A 180 35.49 -35.98 52.56
N ARG A 181 36.26 -35.60 51.54
CA ARG A 181 37.48 -36.30 51.12
C ARG A 181 38.75 -35.80 51.82
N GLY A 182 38.73 -34.58 52.35
CA GLY A 182 39.87 -33.98 53.07
C GLY A 182 39.86 -34.22 54.58
N ARG A 183 38.80 -34.84 55.13
CA ARG A 183 38.67 -35.20 56.55
C ARG A 183 38.93 -36.68 56.73
#